data_AF-A0A1V1NY24-F1
#
_entry.id   AF-A0A1V1NY24-F1
#
_cell.length_a   1.000
_cell.length_b   1.000
_cell.length_c   1.000
_cell.angle_alpha   90.00
_cell.angle_beta   90.00
_cell.angle_gamma   90.00
#
_symmetry.space_group_name_H-M   'P 1'
#
loop_
_entity.id
_entity.type
_entity.pdbx_description
1 polymer ?
#
loop_
_entity_poly.entity_id
_entity_poly.type
_entity_poly.pdbx_seq_one_letter_code
_entity_poly.pdbx_strand_id
1 'polypeptide(L)'
;MKSKINAFQFMIDNRKVIIETINKSLSIPKAWDQLRKDLPGVKAIKFNTFKGHVKALNIINDIMNEKEEIMRDRQKLMQEIDIIRQEKNELETMLGKVRRDNKENLEQLSIIEEQKKSIEFELNQVRQKIT
;
A
#
# COMPACT_ATOMS: atom_id res chain seq x y z
N MET A 1 -32.65 22.64 -24.36
CA MET A 1 -32.38 23.07 -22.98
C MET A 1 -30.88 23.27 -22.80
N LYS A 2 -30.39 24.50 -22.62
CA LYS A 2 -28.97 24.73 -22.26
C LYS A 2 -28.80 24.29 -20.81
N SER A 3 -28.03 23.22 -20.59
CA SER A 3 -27.59 22.82 -19.24
C SER A 3 -26.95 24.04 -18.58
N LYS A 4 -27.56 24.56 -17.51
CA LYS A 4 -26.92 25.61 -16.70
C LYS A 4 -25.70 24.95 -16.05
N ILE A 5 -24.51 25.36 -16.48
CA ILE A 5 -23.27 24.96 -15.81
C ILE A 5 -23.42 25.33 -14.33
N ASN A 6 -23.38 24.32 -13.45
CA ASN A 6 -23.29 24.57 -12.02
C ASN A 6 -21.90 25.16 -11.76
N ALA A 7 -21.86 26.47 -11.49
CA ALA A 7 -20.63 27.22 -11.31
C ALA A 7 -19.72 26.60 -10.23
N PHE A 8 -20.31 26.09 -9.15
CA PHE A 8 -19.54 25.49 -8.07
C PHE A 8 -18.95 24.13 -8.46
N GLN A 9 -19.75 23.27 -9.11
CA GLN A 9 -19.25 21.98 -9.61
C GLN A 9 -18.11 22.18 -10.61
N PHE A 10 -18.28 23.12 -11.54
CA PHE A 10 -17.23 23.48 -12.49
C PHE A 10 -15.94 23.91 -11.79
N MET A 11 -16.05 24.70 -10.72
CA MET A 11 -14.90 25.14 -9.94
C MET A 11 -14.23 23.97 -9.21
N ILE A 12 -14.99 23.01 -8.67
CA ILE A 12 -14.45 21.79 -8.04
C ILE A 12 -13.68 20.94 -9.06
N ASP A 13 -14.26 20.70 -10.23
CA ASP A 13 -13.66 19.88 -11.28
C ASP A 13 -12.34 20.48 -11.79
N ASN A 14 -12.23 21.82 -11.77
CA ASN A 14 -11.05 22.57 -12.19
C ASN A 14 -10.24 23.14 -11.02
N ARG A 15 -10.45 22.65 -9.79
CA ARG A 15 -9.95 23.30 -8.56
C ARG A 15 -8.44 23.51 -8.56
N LYS A 16 -7.66 22.54 -9.04
CA LYS A 16 -6.18 22.60 -9.01
C LYS A 16 -5.67 23.81 -9.80
N VAL A 17 -6.16 23.96 -11.03
CA VAL A 17 -5.82 25.09 -11.92
C VAL A 17 -6.30 26.41 -11.34
N ILE A 18 -7.52 26.44 -10.79
CA ILE A 18 -8.10 27.66 -10.21
C ILE A 18 -7.32 28.11 -8.97
N ILE A 19 -7.06 27.21 -8.03
CA ILE A 19 -6.32 27.51 -6.80
C ILE A 19 -4.87 27.89 -7.11
N GLU A 20 -4.22 27.19 -8.02
CA GLU A 20 -2.86 27.54 -8.47
C GLU A 20 -2.81 28.95 -9.06
N THR A 21 -3.77 29.29 -9.92
CA THR A 21 -3.86 30.62 -10.53
C THR A 21 -4.13 31.70 -9.49
N ILE A 22 -4.98 31.43 -8.50
CA ILE A 22 -5.24 32.34 -7.38
C ILE A 22 -3.96 32.55 -6.55
N ASN A 23 -3.24 31.48 -6.21
CA ASN A 23 -2.02 31.55 -5.39
C ASN A 23 -0.87 32.28 -6.10
N LYS A 24 -0.78 32.16 -7.43
CA LYS A 24 0.21 32.88 -8.26
C LYS A 24 -0.18 34.33 -8.54
N SER A 25 -1.44 34.70 -8.33
CA SER A 25 -1.95 36.03 -8.61
C SER A 25 -1.89 36.92 -7.37
N LEU A 26 -1.62 38.21 -7.59
CA LEU A 26 -1.59 39.21 -6.50
C LEU A 26 -2.98 39.46 -5.88
N SER A 27 -4.07 39.11 -6.57
CA SER A 27 -5.43 39.29 -6.07
C SER A 27 -6.45 38.43 -6.81
N ILE A 28 -7.61 38.18 -6.18
CA ILE A 28 -8.73 37.42 -6.78
C ILE A 28 -9.22 38.03 -8.12
N PRO A 29 -9.37 39.36 -8.28
CA PRO A 29 -9.69 39.96 -9.59
C PRO A 29 -8.66 39.64 -10.69
N LYS A 30 -7.36 39.71 -10.37
CA LYS A 30 -6.30 39.38 -11.35
C LYS A 30 -6.31 37.91 -11.71
N ALA A 31 -6.50 37.04 -10.72
CA ALA A 31 -6.65 35.60 -10.94
C ALA A 31 -7.85 35.30 -11.84
N TRP A 32 -8.96 35.99 -11.62
CA TRP A 32 -10.17 35.87 -12.43
C TRP A 32 -9.94 36.26 -13.90
N ASP A 33 -9.27 37.40 -14.14
CA ASP A 33 -8.96 37.85 -15.50
C ASP A 33 -8.05 36.88 -16.23
N GLN A 34 -7.09 36.27 -15.53
CA GLN A 34 -6.23 35.24 -16.07
C GLN A 34 -7.01 33.95 -16.37
N LEU A 35 -7.81 33.47 -15.43
CA LEU A 35 -8.65 32.28 -15.59
C LEU A 35 -9.66 32.41 -16.74
N ARG A 36 -10.16 33.62 -17.02
CA ARG A 36 -11.03 33.86 -18.19
C ARG A 36 -10.31 33.68 -19.52
N LYS A 37 -8.99 33.82 -19.57
CA LYS A 37 -8.18 33.56 -20.77
C LYS A 37 -7.89 32.06 -20.88
N ASP A 38 -7.46 31.46 -19.79
CA ASP A 38 -6.89 30.10 -19.78
C ASP A 38 -7.94 28.99 -19.67
N LEU A 39 -9.10 29.29 -19.07
CA LEU A 39 -10.15 28.32 -18.78
C LEU A 39 -11.50 28.80 -19.35
N PRO A 40 -11.85 28.47 -20.61
CA PRO A 40 -12.99 29.07 -21.30
C PRO A 40 -14.35 28.85 -20.62
N GLY A 41 -14.52 27.75 -19.88
CA GLY A 41 -15.73 27.48 -19.09
C GLY A 41 -15.97 28.47 -17.94
N VAL A 42 -14.92 29.14 -17.45
CA VAL A 42 -15.01 30.18 -16.41
C VAL A 42 -15.81 31.39 -16.90
N LYS A 43 -15.82 31.67 -18.21
CA LYS A 43 -16.55 32.81 -18.79
C LYS A 43 -18.08 32.73 -18.57
N ALA A 44 -18.61 31.53 -18.33
CA ALA A 44 -20.03 31.33 -18.02
C ALA A 44 -20.37 31.64 -16.55
N ILE A 45 -19.38 31.82 -15.69
CA ILE A 45 -19.54 32.12 -14.27
C ILE A 45 -19.43 33.65 -14.08
N LYS A 46 -20.29 34.24 -13.24
CA LYS A 46 -20.17 35.66 -12.87
C LYS A 46 -19.06 35.83 -11.85
N PHE A 47 -18.29 36.92 -11.94
CA PHE A 47 -17.20 37.22 -10.99
C PHE A 47 -17.64 37.16 -9.52
N ASN A 48 -18.81 37.72 -9.18
CA ASN A 48 -19.31 37.69 -7.80
C ASN A 48 -19.61 36.26 -7.31
N THR A 49 -20.10 35.39 -8.20
CA THR A 49 -20.32 33.97 -7.90
C THR A 49 -18.99 33.26 -7.69
N PHE A 50 -18.03 33.48 -8.58
CA PHE A 50 -16.66 32.95 -8.44
C PHE A 50 -16.05 33.37 -7.11
N LYS A 51 -16.01 34.68 -6.83
CA LYS A 51 -15.46 35.25 -5.59
C LYS A 51 -16.14 34.66 -4.34
N GLY A 52 -17.46 34.47 -4.37
CA GLY A 52 -18.20 33.85 -3.27
C GLY A 52 -17.80 32.39 -3.00
N HIS A 53 -17.39 31.65 -4.04
CA HIS A 53 -17.00 30.25 -3.93
C HIS A 53 -15.51 30.03 -3.61
N VAL A 54 -14.63 31.01 -3.81
CA VAL A 54 -13.17 30.85 -3.60
C VAL A 54 -12.84 30.27 -2.23
N LYS A 55 -13.47 30.78 -1.16
CA LYS A 55 -13.20 30.29 0.20
C LYS A 55 -13.58 28.82 0.38
N ALA A 56 -14.76 28.43 -0.11
CA ALA A 56 -15.22 27.05 -0.07
C ALA A 56 -14.35 26.15 -0.95
N LEU A 57 -13.91 26.66 -2.10
CA LEU A 57 -13.05 25.94 -3.02
C LEU A 57 -11.68 25.62 -2.41
N ASN A 58 -11.09 26.55 -1.64
CA ASN A 58 -9.84 26.30 -0.91
C ASN A 58 -10.00 25.13 0.08
N ILE A 59 -11.06 25.15 0.89
CA ILE A 59 -11.34 24.08 1.86
C ILE A 59 -11.52 22.73 1.14
N ILE A 60 -12.28 22.71 0.05
CA ILE A 60 -12.47 21.48 -0.74
C ILE A 60 -11.15 21.02 -1.37
N ASN A 61 -10.33 21.94 -1.85
CA ASN A 61 -9.03 21.60 -2.42
C ASN A 61 -8.15 20.90 -1.38
N ASP A 62 -8.09 21.42 -0.16
CA ASP A 62 -7.30 20.84 0.93
C ASP A 62 -7.82 19.44 1.30
N ILE A 63 -9.13 19.29 1.51
CA ILE A 63 -9.76 18.00 1.80
C ILE A 63 -9.51 16.98 0.68
N MET A 64 -9.60 17.40 -0.58
CA MET A 64 -9.39 16.49 -1.70
C MET A 64 -7.91 16.12 -1.86
N ASN A 65 -6.98 17.03 -1.55
CA ASN A 65 -5.55 16.72 -1.58
C ASN A 65 -5.18 15.73 -0.46
N GLU A 66 -5.69 15.96 0.76
CA GLU A 66 -5.54 15.02 1.88
C GLU A 66 -6.14 13.64 1.54
N LYS A 67 -7.33 13.62 0.94
CA LYS A 67 -7.94 12.37 0.45
C LYS A 67 -7.05 11.67 -0.59
N GLU A 68 -6.49 12.41 -1.55
CA GLU A 68 -5.59 11.86 -2.56
C GLU A 68 -4.31 11.28 -1.91
N GLU A 69 -3.79 11.91 -0.85
CA GLU A 69 -2.66 11.38 -0.05
C GLU A 69 -3.02 10.10 0.68
N ILE A 70 -4.12 10.09 1.44
CA ILE A 70 -4.62 8.91 2.14
C ILE A 70 -4.82 7.74 1.17
N MET A 71 -5.34 8.00 -0.03
CA MET A 71 -5.51 6.97 -1.05
C MET A 71 -4.17 6.39 -1.54
N ARG A 72 -3.15 7.23 -1.74
CA ARG A 72 -1.80 6.76 -2.11
C ARG A 72 -1.17 5.92 -1.00
N ASP A 73 -1.28 6.37 0.24
CA ASP A 73 -0.71 5.65 1.38
C ASP A 73 -1.41 4.32 1.62
N ARG A 74 -2.75 4.29 1.48
CA ARG A 74 -3.51 3.04 1.50
C ARG A 74 -3.03 2.05 0.44
N GLN A 75 -2.76 2.51 -0.78
CA GLN A 75 -2.26 1.64 -1.85
C GLN A 75 -0.88 1.07 -1.52
N LYS A 76 0.04 1.88 -0.97
CA LYS A 76 1.35 1.42 -0.53
C LYS A 76 1.24 0.37 0.58
N LEU A 77 0.44 0.65 1.61
CA LEU A 77 0.21 -0.29 2.72
C LEU A 77 -0.39 -1.61 2.25
N MET A 78 -1.30 -1.58 1.25
CA MET A 78 -1.83 -2.81 0.66
C MET A 78 -0.74 -3.63 -0.02
N GLN A 79 0.17 -3.00 -0.77
CA GLN A 79 1.31 -3.68 -1.40
C GLN A 79 2.25 -4.29 -0.36
N GLU A 80 2.57 -3.56 0.72
CA GLU A 80 3.40 -4.05 1.83
C GLU A 80 2.76 -5.27 2.52
N ILE A 81 1.43 -5.23 2.76
CA ILE A 81 0.70 -6.36 3.34
C ILE A 81 0.78 -7.60 2.45
N ASP A 82 0.66 -7.43 1.13
CA ASP A 82 0.71 -8.56 0.20
C ASP A 82 2.11 -9.19 0.15
N ILE A 83 3.18 -8.38 0.21
CA ILE A 83 4.55 -8.86 0.33
C ILE A 83 4.74 -9.67 1.62
N ILE A 84 4.33 -9.11 2.77
CA ILE A 84 4.44 -9.80 4.07
C ILE A 84 3.67 -11.13 4.07
N ARG A 85 2.50 -11.17 3.44
CA ARG A 85 1.72 -12.40 3.31
C ARG A 85 2.44 -13.46 2.48
N GLN A 86 3.08 -13.05 1.39
CA GLN A 86 3.86 -13.96 0.57
C GLN A 86 5.05 -14.52 1.35
N GLU A 87 5.84 -13.65 2.00
CA GLU A 87 6.98 -14.06 2.84
C GLU A 87 6.55 -15.03 3.96
N LYS A 88 5.42 -14.74 4.61
CA LYS A 88 4.86 -15.64 5.64
C LYS A 88 4.57 -17.02 5.06
N ASN A 89 3.92 -17.12 3.91
CA ASN A 89 3.57 -18.40 3.30
C ASN A 89 4.82 -19.20 2.89
N GLU A 90 5.86 -18.52 2.39
CA GLU A 90 7.15 -19.12 2.07
C GLU A 90 7.83 -19.67 3.33
N LEU A 91 7.85 -18.89 4.42
CA LEU A 91 8.39 -19.33 5.72
C LEU A 91 7.62 -20.52 6.31
N GLU A 92 6.29 -20.51 6.23
CA GLU A 92 5.46 -21.63 6.68
C GLU A 92 5.76 -22.91 5.89
N THR A 93 5.97 -22.78 4.58
CA THR A 93 6.35 -23.91 3.72
C THR A 93 7.72 -24.47 4.09
N MET A 94 8.72 -23.58 4.27
CA MET A 94 10.06 -23.98 4.70
C MET A 94 10.05 -24.64 6.07
N LEU A 95 9.31 -24.09 7.04
CA LEU A 95 9.15 -24.66 8.37
C LEU A 95 8.50 -26.05 8.31
N GLY A 96 7.49 -26.23 7.44
CA GLY A 96 6.87 -27.52 7.20
C GLY A 96 7.85 -28.57 6.67
N LYS A 97 8.78 -28.18 5.79
CA LYS A 97 9.85 -29.05 5.31
C LYS A 97 10.81 -29.43 6.44
N VAL A 98 11.35 -28.44 7.16
CA VAL A 98 12.28 -28.67 8.28
C VAL A 98 11.68 -29.61 9.33
N ARG A 99 10.38 -29.49 9.63
CA ARG A 99 9.70 -30.38 10.57
C ARG A 99 9.64 -31.84 10.09
N ARG A 100 9.41 -32.07 8.80
CA ARG A 100 9.42 -33.42 8.22
C ARG A 100 10.83 -34.00 8.24
N ASP A 101 11.81 -33.25 7.75
CA ASP A 101 13.21 -33.66 7.71
C ASP A 101 13.71 -34.00 9.14
N ASN A 102 13.36 -33.18 10.14
CA ASN A 102 13.72 -33.45 11.53
C ASN A 102 13.06 -34.73 12.08
N LYS A 103 11.81 -35.00 11.69
CA LYS A 103 11.12 -36.24 12.09
C LYS A 103 11.81 -37.47 11.49
N GLU A 104 12.11 -37.43 10.20
CA GLU A 104 12.82 -38.51 9.51
C GLU A 104 14.21 -38.76 10.10
N ASN A 105 14.94 -37.69 10.43
CA ASN A 105 16.25 -37.80 11.08
C ASN A 105 16.16 -38.43 12.48
N LEU A 106 15.13 -38.11 13.27
CA LEU A 106 14.93 -38.73 14.58
C LEU A 106 14.60 -40.22 14.46
N GLU A 107 13.81 -40.62 13.46
CA GLU A 107 13.52 -42.03 13.18
C GLU A 107 14.79 -42.78 12.78
N GLN A 108 15.62 -42.21 11.90
CA GLN A 108 16.91 -42.79 11.51
C GLN A 108 17.88 -42.91 12.69
N LEU A 109 17.94 -41.89 13.56
CA LEU A 109 18.79 -41.90 14.75
C LEU A 109 18.41 -43.06 15.68
N SER A 110 17.11 -43.29 15.89
CA SER A 110 16.62 -44.42 16.70
C SER A 110 17.07 -45.77 16.14
N ILE A 111 16.99 -45.96 14.82
CA ILE A 111 17.43 -47.19 14.16
C ILE A 111 18.95 -47.39 14.36
N ILE A 112 19.74 -46.33 14.19
CA ILE A 112 21.19 -46.37 14.40
C ILE A 112 21.54 -46.72 15.85
N GLU A 113 20.81 -46.17 16.82
CA GLU A 113 21.00 -46.48 18.24
C GLU A 113 20.71 -47.95 18.57
N GLU A 114 19.67 -48.54 17.99
CA GLU A 114 19.36 -49.97 18.14
C GLU A 114 20.44 -50.85 17.52
N GLN A 115 20.87 -50.52 16.29
CA GLN A 115 21.95 -51.24 15.61
C GLN A 115 23.26 -51.19 16.41
N LYS A 116 23.60 -50.01 16.95
CA LYS A 116 24.77 -49.83 17.81
C LYS A 116 24.70 -50.75 19.03
N LYS A 117 23.57 -50.80 19.74
CA LYS A 117 23.38 -51.69 20.90
C LYS A 117 23.56 -53.17 20.53
N SER A 118 23.03 -53.60 19.38
CA SER A 118 23.20 -54.98 18.90
C SER A 118 24.68 -55.31 18.67
N ILE A 119 25.40 -54.43 17.96
CA ILE A 119 26.83 -54.62 17.68
C ILE A 119 27.66 -54.63 18.97
N GLU A 120 27.37 -53.74 19.92
CA GLU A 120 28.02 -53.72 21.24
C GLU A 120 27.80 -55.03 22.00
N PHE A 121 26.59 -55.60 21.92
CA PHE A 121 26.27 -56.89 22.52
C PHE A 121 27.06 -58.04 21.86
N GLU A 122 27.08 -58.10 20.53
CA GLU A 122 27.85 -59.09 19.77
C GLU A 122 29.36 -59.01 20.07
N LEU A 123 29.92 -57.81 20.09
CA LEU A 123 31.33 -57.57 20.45
C LEU A 123 31.66 -58.08 21.84
N ASN A 124 30.77 -57.87 22.83
CA ASN A 124 30.97 -58.38 24.18
C ASN A 124 30.95 -59.90 24.23
N GLN A 125 30.06 -60.56 23.49
CA GLN A 125 30.07 -62.02 23.40
C GLN A 125 31.35 -62.56 22.77
N VAL A 126 31.85 -61.92 21.72
CA VAL A 126 33.11 -62.32 21.07
C VAL A 126 34.28 -62.16 22.04
N ARG A 127 34.37 -61.04 22.77
CA ARG A 127 35.43 -60.82 23.77
C ARG A 127 35.44 -61.89 24.86
N GLN A 128 34.27 -62.30 25.34
CA GLN A 128 34.15 -63.36 26.36
C GLN A 128 34.55 -64.74 25.87
N LYS A 129 34.50 -65.01 24.56
CA LYS A 129 34.92 -66.31 23.99
C LYS A 129 36.43 -66.41 23.74
N ILE A 130 37.13 -65.28 23.71
CA ILE A 130 38.58 -65.20 23.44
C ILE A 130 39.38 -65.05 24.75
N THR A 131 38.70 -64.81 25.88
CA THR A 131 39.28 -64.71 27.22
C THR A 131 39.06 -66.02 27.97
#